data_AF-A0A1H6UAB3-F1
#
_entry.id   AF-A0A1H6UAB3-F1
#
_cell.length_a   1.000
_cell.length_b   1.000
_cell.length_c   1.000
_cell.angle_alpha   90.00
_cell.angle_beta   90.00
_cell.angle_gamma   90.00
#
_symmetry.space_group_name_H-M   'P 1'
#
loop_
_entity.id
_entity.type
_entity.pdbx_description
1 polymer ?
#
loop_
_entity_poly.entity_id
_entity_poly.type
_entity_poly.pdbx_seq_one_letter_code
_entity_poly.pdbx_strand_id
1 'polypeptide(L)'
;MRVLILLAAMVAGLVSCNNHRERESPYSATLTFSLDTVYVDPGDEILFLRDNLIVSDLSPDERYLINFNRSELVAERIDLDALKLEKKIQFEKEGPERMPVYFSGFRINPEEQFLVWSNQSYGIYDQNAKKVKDLELEKIAADLLGGGETLPMGLFEDTD
;
A
#
# COMPACT_ATOMS: atom_id res chain seq x y z
N MET A 1 -59.30 -45.59 14.11
CA MET A 1 -59.32 -44.29 14.82
C MET A 1 -57.92 -43.81 15.24
N ARG A 2 -57.10 -44.62 15.93
CA ARG A 2 -55.72 -44.23 16.31
C ARG A 2 -54.77 -43.93 15.12
N VAL A 3 -54.89 -44.69 14.03
CA VAL A 3 -54.06 -44.50 12.82
C VAL A 3 -54.42 -43.21 12.06
N LEU A 4 -55.70 -42.81 12.04
CA LEU A 4 -56.13 -41.53 11.45
C LEU A 4 -55.61 -40.32 12.26
N ILE A 5 -55.55 -40.43 13.58
CA ILE A 5 -55.02 -39.37 14.46
C ILE A 5 -53.51 -39.21 14.26
N LEU A 6 -52.77 -40.31 14.07
CA LEU A 6 -51.33 -40.28 13.78
C LEU A 6 -51.03 -39.70 12.39
N LEU A 7 -51.84 -40.01 11.39
CA LEU A 7 -51.74 -39.42 10.05
C LEU A 7 -52.03 -37.92 10.05
N ALA A 8 -53.04 -37.48 10.80
CA ALA A 8 -53.35 -36.05 10.93
C ALA A 8 -52.23 -35.26 11.63
N ALA A 9 -51.57 -35.84 12.64
CA ALA A 9 -50.43 -35.24 13.32
C ALA A 9 -49.19 -35.12 12.42
N MET A 10 -48.96 -36.11 11.53
CA MET A 10 -47.85 -36.08 10.58
C MET A 10 -48.04 -35.01 9.50
N VAL A 11 -49.26 -34.78 9.04
CA VAL A 11 -49.58 -33.71 8.06
C VAL A 11 -49.45 -32.32 8.68
N ALA A 12 -49.83 -32.14 9.96
CA ALA A 12 -49.68 -30.86 10.67
C ALA A 12 -48.21 -30.44 10.86
N GLY A 13 -47.28 -31.40 10.96
CA GLY A 13 -45.84 -31.12 11.06
C GLY A 13 -45.20 -30.60 9.77
N LEU A 14 -45.79 -30.88 8.61
CA LEU A 14 -45.24 -30.48 7.29
C LEU A 14 -45.61 -29.04 6.89
N VAL A 15 -46.61 -28.42 7.52
CA VAL A 15 -47.07 -27.06 7.17
C VAL A 15 -46.32 -25.97 7.96
N SER A 16 -45.55 -26.31 8.98
CA SER A 16 -44.87 -25.33 9.85
C SER A 16 -43.50 -24.83 9.34
N CYS A 17 -43.05 -25.26 8.15
CA CYS A 17 -41.70 -24.94 7.66
C CYS A 17 -41.68 -24.31 6.26
N ASN A 18 -42.58 -23.36 6.00
CA ASN A 18 -42.48 -22.50 4.81
C ASN A 18 -42.77 -21.03 5.13
N ASN A 19 -42.06 -20.49 6.11
CA ASN A 19 -41.99 -19.04 6.34
C ASN A 19 -40.60 -18.54 5.92
N HIS A 20 -40.29 -18.67 4.62
CA HIS A 20 -39.24 -17.85 4.01
C HIS A 20 -39.78 -16.41 3.93
N ARG A 21 -39.79 -15.73 5.06
CA ARG A 21 -39.79 -14.27 5.06
C ARG A 21 -38.42 -13.89 4.53
N GLU A 22 -38.34 -13.58 3.24
CA GLU A 22 -37.24 -12.77 2.74
C GLU A 22 -37.16 -11.56 3.67
N ARG A 23 -36.12 -11.53 4.50
CA ARG A 23 -35.80 -10.32 5.24
C ARG A 23 -35.32 -9.36 4.16
N GLU A 24 -36.21 -8.50 3.69
CA GLU A 24 -35.79 -7.30 2.98
C GLU A 24 -34.77 -6.62 3.89
N SER A 25 -33.50 -6.68 3.49
CA SER A 25 -32.45 -5.91 4.16
C SER A 25 -32.86 -4.44 4.01
N PRO A 26 -33.01 -3.67 5.12
CA PRO A 26 -33.35 -2.25 5.04
C PRO A 26 -32.24 -1.40 4.36
N TYR A 27 -31.15 -2.05 3.94
CA TYR A 27 -30.04 -1.44 3.21
C TYR A 27 -29.86 -2.15 1.87
N SER A 28 -30.52 -1.63 0.83
CA SER A 28 -30.05 -1.76 -0.55
C SER A 28 -29.04 -0.63 -0.81
N ALA A 29 -27.85 -0.74 -0.22
CA ALA A 29 -26.78 0.21 -0.50
C ALA A 29 -26.42 0.10 -2.00
N THR A 30 -26.90 1.05 -2.80
CA THR A 30 -26.52 1.16 -4.20
C THR A 30 -25.11 1.76 -4.23
N LEU A 31 -24.11 0.94 -4.52
CA LEU A 31 -22.73 1.40 -4.70
C LEU A 31 -22.59 2.00 -6.10
N THR A 32 -22.46 3.33 -6.18
CA THR A 32 -22.09 4.03 -7.41
C THR A 32 -20.61 4.41 -7.33
N PHE A 33 -19.81 3.99 -8.30
CA PHE A 33 -18.42 4.40 -8.44
C PHE A 33 -18.13 4.84 -9.88
N SER A 34 -17.19 5.76 -10.04
CA SER A 34 -16.64 6.17 -11.33
C SER A 34 -15.17 5.76 -11.34
N LEU A 35 -14.72 5.17 -12.45
CA LEU A 35 -13.32 4.80 -12.64
C LEU A 35 -12.77 5.66 -13.77
N ASP A 36 -11.76 6.47 -13.44
CA ASP A 36 -10.97 7.20 -14.41
C ASP A 36 -9.59 6.54 -14.52
N THR A 37 -9.08 6.40 -15.73
CA THR A 37 -7.79 5.78 -16.02
C THR A 37 -7.01 6.66 -16.98
N VAL A 38 -5.77 6.97 -16.62
CA VAL A 38 -4.85 7.71 -17.49
C VAL A 38 -3.81 6.77 -18.11
N TYR A 39 -3.31 7.14 -19.28
CA TYR A 39 -2.19 6.45 -19.91
C TYR A 39 -0.91 7.27 -19.70
N VAL A 40 0.11 6.66 -19.12
CA VAL A 40 1.43 7.27 -18.92
C VAL A 40 2.36 6.82 -20.05
N ASP A 41 2.97 7.77 -20.75
CA ASP A 41 3.99 7.52 -21.76
C ASP A 41 5.34 7.19 -21.09
N PRO A 42 5.86 5.94 -21.24
CA PRO A 42 7.14 5.58 -20.66
C PRO A 42 8.33 5.94 -21.58
N GLY A 43 8.09 6.48 -22.78
CA GLY A 43 9.11 6.62 -23.82
C GLY A 43 9.64 5.25 -24.26
N ASP A 44 10.96 5.09 -24.27
CA ASP A 44 11.64 3.84 -24.64
C ASP A 44 11.81 2.87 -23.44
N GLU A 45 11.31 3.23 -22.26
CA GLU A 45 11.46 2.46 -21.02
C GLU A 45 10.25 1.54 -20.77
N ILE A 46 10.42 0.62 -19.83
CA ILE A 46 9.31 -0.15 -19.24
C ILE A 46 9.13 0.32 -17.79
N LEU A 47 7.89 0.66 -17.43
CA LEU A 47 7.51 0.97 -16.05
C LEU A 47 7.47 -0.30 -15.20
N PHE A 48 7.99 -0.20 -13.98
CA PHE A 48 7.99 -1.29 -13.03
C PHE A 48 6.62 -1.46 -12.39
N LEU A 49 5.81 -2.37 -12.92
CA LEU A 49 4.46 -2.65 -12.40
C LEU A 49 4.33 -4.04 -11.76
N ARG A 50 5.43 -4.77 -11.55
CA ARG A 50 5.39 -6.11 -10.93
C ARG A 50 4.78 -6.09 -9.53
N ASP A 51 5.04 -5.02 -8.78
CA ASP A 51 4.51 -4.80 -7.43
C ASP A 51 3.28 -3.86 -7.46
N ASN A 52 2.62 -3.71 -8.63
CA ASN A 52 1.65 -2.66 -8.91
C ASN A 52 2.23 -1.28 -8.53
N LEU A 53 1.53 -0.54 -7.68
CA LEU A 53 1.97 0.71 -7.06
C LEU A 53 2.03 0.56 -5.53
N ILE A 54 2.32 -0.64 -5.02
CA ILE A 54 2.38 -0.88 -3.55
C ILE A 54 3.50 -0.06 -2.91
N VAL A 55 4.58 0.19 -3.66
CA VAL A 55 5.76 0.91 -3.20
C VAL A 55 5.86 2.18 -4.03
N SER A 56 4.91 3.07 -3.80
CA SER A 56 4.89 4.39 -4.42
C SER A 56 4.43 5.44 -3.44
N ASP A 57 4.77 6.69 -3.72
CA ASP A 57 4.28 7.86 -3.00
C ASP A 57 4.16 9.05 -3.95
N LEU A 58 3.40 10.07 -3.54
CA LEU A 58 3.27 11.31 -4.29
C LEU A 58 4.31 12.33 -3.80
N SER A 59 4.72 13.22 -4.70
CA SER A 59 5.41 14.45 -4.28
C SER A 59 4.47 15.33 -3.45
N PRO A 60 4.99 16.26 -2.64
CA PRO A 60 4.17 17.12 -1.79
C PRO A 60 3.16 17.99 -2.56
N ASP A 61 3.49 18.33 -3.81
CA ASP A 61 2.63 19.09 -4.73
C ASP A 61 1.68 18.17 -5.55
N GLU A 62 1.69 16.87 -5.29
CA GLU A 62 0.95 15.82 -5.98
C GLU A 62 1.21 15.72 -7.50
N ARG A 63 2.19 16.47 -8.02
CA ARG A 63 2.51 16.49 -9.45
C ARG A 63 3.23 15.23 -9.91
N TYR A 64 4.01 14.63 -9.03
CA TYR A 64 4.81 13.45 -9.36
C TYR A 64 4.34 12.23 -8.60
N LEU A 65 4.16 11.13 -9.33
CA LEU A 65 4.10 9.79 -8.75
C LEU A 65 5.50 9.20 -8.75
N ILE A 66 5.98 8.81 -7.58
CA ILE A 66 7.26 8.15 -7.40
C ILE A 66 6.97 6.67 -7.19
N ASN A 67 7.28 5.82 -8.16
CA ASN A 67 7.09 4.36 -8.08
C ASN A 67 8.43 3.64 -7.95
N PHE A 68 8.56 2.70 -7.01
CA PHE A 68 9.87 2.16 -6.63
C PHE A 68 10.02 0.66 -6.93
N ASN A 69 11.00 0.34 -7.77
CA ASN A 69 11.50 -1.03 -7.95
C ASN A 69 12.50 -1.38 -6.85
N ARG A 70 12.04 -2.02 -5.77
CA ARG A 70 12.89 -2.41 -4.64
C ARG A 70 13.94 -3.48 -4.95
N SER A 71 13.75 -4.29 -5.99
CA SER A 71 14.74 -5.29 -6.39
C SER A 71 15.94 -4.68 -7.09
N GLU A 72 15.72 -3.64 -7.90
CA GLU A 72 16.79 -2.95 -8.61
C GLU A 72 17.25 -1.66 -7.94
N LEU A 73 16.56 -1.25 -6.87
CA LEU A 73 16.75 0.03 -6.20
C LEU A 73 16.63 1.22 -7.16
N VAL A 74 15.57 1.22 -7.96
CA VAL A 74 15.27 2.30 -8.93
C VAL A 74 13.93 2.94 -8.60
N ALA A 75 13.91 4.25 -8.44
CA ALA A 75 12.66 5.02 -8.38
C ALA A 75 12.32 5.59 -9.76
N GLU A 76 11.09 5.43 -10.20
CA GLU A 76 10.51 6.03 -11.38
C GLU A 76 9.77 7.28 -10.95
N ARG A 77 10.19 8.45 -11.42
CA ARG A 77 9.48 9.72 -11.20
C ARG A 77 8.62 9.98 -12.41
N ILE A 78 7.31 9.90 -12.24
CA ILE A 78 6.30 10.04 -13.29
C ILE A 78 5.63 11.40 -13.11
N ASP A 79 5.66 12.25 -14.13
CA ASP A 79 4.94 13.55 -14.13
C ASP A 79 3.47 13.29 -14.48
N LEU A 80 2.57 13.60 -13.54
CA LEU A 80 1.13 13.35 -13.66
C LEU A 80 0.40 14.44 -14.46
N ASP A 81 0.98 15.63 -14.63
CA ASP A 81 0.43 16.66 -15.52
C ASP A 81 0.73 16.34 -16.97
N ALA A 82 1.96 15.92 -17.25
CA ALA A 82 2.41 15.56 -18.59
C ALA A 82 2.10 14.10 -18.96
N LEU A 83 1.65 13.28 -17.99
CA LEU A 83 1.40 11.84 -18.11
C LEU A 83 2.57 11.10 -18.76
N LYS A 84 3.78 11.32 -18.25
CA LYS A 84 5.00 10.70 -18.79
C LYS A 84 6.01 10.34 -17.72
N LEU A 85 6.83 9.32 -17.99
CA LEU A 85 8.02 9.06 -17.19
C LEU A 85 9.00 10.23 -17.34
N GLU A 86 9.28 10.95 -16.26
CA GLU A 86 10.25 12.05 -16.27
C GLU A 86 11.68 11.50 -16.21
N LYS A 87 11.96 10.64 -15.24
CA LYS A 87 13.29 10.05 -15.03
C LYS A 87 13.25 8.79 -14.16
N LYS A 88 14.34 8.02 -14.22
CA LYS A 88 14.66 6.94 -13.28
C LYS A 88 15.82 7.37 -12.38
N ILE A 89 15.68 7.16 -11.08
CA ILE A 89 16.69 7.48 -10.06
C ILE A 89 17.23 6.16 -9.53
N GLN A 90 18.50 5.87 -9.86
CA GLN A 90 19.19 4.64 -9.46
C GLN A 90 19.92 4.85 -8.14
N PHE A 91 19.61 4.03 -7.14
CA PHE A 91 20.29 4.04 -5.85
C PHE A 91 21.37 2.96 -5.78
N GLU A 92 22.38 3.23 -4.95
CA GLU A 92 23.50 2.32 -4.72
C GLU A 92 23.05 1.12 -3.87
N LYS A 93 23.39 -0.09 -4.34
CA LYS A 93 23.17 -1.34 -3.59
C LYS A 93 24.26 -1.57 -2.54
N GLU A 94 25.43 -0.97 -2.74
CA GLU A 94 26.64 -1.22 -1.94
C GLU A 94 27.35 0.08 -1.53
N GLY A 95 28.29 -0.03 -0.59
CA GLY A 95 29.07 1.11 -0.11
C GLY A 95 28.40 1.92 1.01
N PRO A 96 28.99 3.05 1.42
CA PRO A 96 28.54 3.82 2.59
C PRO A 96 27.17 4.50 2.36
N GLU A 97 26.87 4.88 1.13
CA GLU A 97 25.61 5.53 0.74
C GLU A 97 24.52 4.52 0.36
N ARG A 98 24.75 3.21 0.54
CA ARG A 98 23.81 2.16 0.12
C ARG A 98 22.42 2.36 0.71
N MET A 99 21.42 2.03 -0.09
CA MET A 99 20.02 1.88 0.33
C MET A 99 19.71 0.40 0.61
N PRO A 100 18.93 0.08 1.67
CA PRO A 100 18.54 -1.30 1.94
C PRO A 100 17.73 -1.90 0.79
N VAL A 101 18.15 -3.05 0.28
CA VAL A 101 17.36 -3.86 -0.68
C VAL A 101 16.14 -4.43 0.04
N TYR A 102 15.00 -4.51 -0.65
CA TYR A 102 13.73 -5.01 -0.08
C TYR A 102 13.31 -4.27 1.21
N PHE A 103 13.48 -2.96 1.22
CA PHE A 103 12.98 -2.12 2.31
C PHE A 103 11.46 -2.23 2.50
N SER A 104 10.99 -1.92 3.71
CA SER A 104 9.60 -2.07 4.11
C SER A 104 8.69 -1.06 3.41
N GLY A 105 9.11 0.21 3.37
CA GLY A 105 8.44 1.25 2.61
C GLY A 105 9.27 2.52 2.52
N PHE A 106 8.72 3.51 1.82
CA PHE A 106 9.25 4.86 1.80
C PHE A 106 8.14 5.91 1.80
N ARG A 107 8.52 7.15 2.05
CA ARG A 107 7.72 8.36 1.88
C ARG A 107 8.55 9.45 1.21
N ILE A 108 7.90 10.36 0.51
CA ILE A 108 8.50 11.63 0.08
C ILE A 108 8.18 12.70 1.12
N ASN A 109 9.21 13.35 1.66
CA ASN A 109 9.03 14.42 2.63
C ASN A 109 8.85 15.79 1.94
N PRO A 110 8.54 16.89 2.67
CA PRO A 110 8.35 18.22 2.09
C PRO A 110 9.57 18.78 1.33
N GLU A 111 10.78 18.28 1.60
CA GLU A 111 12.01 18.63 0.88
C GLU A 111 12.23 17.79 -0.39
N GLU A 112 11.23 17.02 -0.81
CA GLU A 112 11.30 16.02 -1.88
C GLU A 112 12.35 14.92 -1.65
N GLN A 113 12.69 14.60 -0.40
CA GLN A 113 13.63 13.53 -0.07
C GLN A 113 12.90 12.20 0.19
N PHE A 114 13.61 11.11 -0.07
CA PHE A 114 13.16 9.75 0.20
C PHE A 114 13.42 9.40 1.65
N LEU A 115 12.38 9.34 2.45
CA LEU A 115 12.39 8.76 3.78
C LEU A 115 12.15 7.24 3.66
N VAL A 116 13.20 6.44 3.77
CA VAL A 116 13.17 4.99 3.58
C VAL A 116 13.34 4.26 4.90
N TRP A 117 12.48 3.29 5.17
CA TRP A 117 12.60 2.41 6.33
C TRP A 117 12.61 0.94 5.94
N SER A 118 13.46 0.19 6.64
CA SER A 118 13.49 -1.28 6.66
C SER A 118 13.63 -1.73 8.11
N ASN A 119 13.80 -3.04 8.32
CA ASN A 119 14.15 -3.55 9.63
C ASN A 119 15.51 -2.97 10.07
N GLN A 120 15.53 -2.20 11.16
CA GLN A 120 16.73 -1.59 11.75
C GLN A 120 17.54 -0.69 10.79
N SER A 121 16.90 -0.10 9.78
CA SER A 121 17.56 0.83 8.86
C SER A 121 16.58 1.94 8.48
N TYR A 122 16.98 3.18 8.74
CA TYR A 122 16.13 4.37 8.59
C TYR A 122 16.95 5.49 7.95
N GLY A 123 16.77 5.73 6.66
CA GLY A 123 17.61 6.66 5.91
C GLY A 123 16.81 7.70 5.16
N ILE A 124 17.41 8.88 5.02
CA ILE A 124 16.94 9.95 4.15
C ILE A 124 17.89 10.05 2.96
N TYR A 125 17.33 10.08 1.74
CA TYR A 125 18.08 10.18 0.50
C TYR A 125 17.53 11.28 -0.39
N ASP A 126 18.38 11.96 -1.15
CA ASP A 126 17.95 13.02 -2.07
C ASP A 126 17.50 12.48 -3.45
N GLN A 127 17.03 13.38 -4.31
CA GLN A 127 16.63 13.09 -5.70
C GLN A 127 17.79 12.74 -6.64
N ASN A 128 19.04 12.76 -6.14
CA ASN A 128 20.26 12.32 -6.84
C ASN A 128 20.79 10.99 -6.29
N ALA A 129 19.98 10.29 -5.49
CA ALA A 129 20.32 9.03 -4.84
C ALA A 129 21.49 9.12 -3.84
N LYS A 130 21.71 10.29 -3.23
CA LYS A 130 22.70 10.48 -2.17
C LYS A 130 22.06 10.39 -0.80
N LYS A 131 22.71 9.67 0.11
CA LYS A 131 22.26 9.57 1.49
C LYS A 131 22.51 10.90 2.20
N VAL A 132 21.43 11.57 2.58
CA VAL A 132 21.48 12.83 3.32
C VAL A 132 21.72 12.55 4.80
N LYS A 133 21.03 11.54 5.34
CA LYS A 133 21.07 11.25 6.78
C LYS A 133 20.72 9.79 7.08
N ASP A 134 21.40 9.23 8.07
CA ASP A 134 20.92 8.05 8.81
C ASP A 134 20.20 8.55 10.06
N LEU A 135 18.96 8.12 10.27
CA LEU A 135 18.15 8.54 11.40
C LEU A 135 18.51 7.79 12.68
N GLU A 136 19.15 6.63 12.57
CA GLU A 136 19.60 5.81 13.70
C GLU A 136 18.49 5.61 14.76
N LEU A 137 17.23 5.42 14.33
CA LEU A 137 16.07 5.38 15.21
C LEU A 137 16.15 4.25 16.24
N GLU A 138 16.86 3.16 15.93
CA GLU A 138 17.15 2.06 16.84
C GLU A 138 18.02 2.48 18.03
N LYS A 139 18.80 3.57 17.93
CA LYS A 139 19.56 4.13 19.06
C LYS A 139 18.68 5.04 19.93
N ILE A 140 17.68 5.67 19.34
CA ILE A 140 16.79 6.62 20.00
C ILE A 140 15.65 5.90 20.73
N ALA A 141 15.06 4.89 20.08
CA ALA A 141 13.93 4.09 20.58
C ALA A 141 14.33 2.61 20.66
N ALA A 142 15.43 2.32 21.35
CA ALA A 142 16.04 0.99 21.40
C ALA A 142 15.13 -0.09 21.99
N ASP A 143 14.27 0.27 22.92
CA ASP A 143 13.27 -0.61 23.54
C ASP A 143 12.19 -1.06 22.54
N LEU A 144 11.87 -0.21 21.56
CA LEU A 144 10.90 -0.52 20.51
C LEU A 144 11.57 -1.16 19.30
N LEU A 145 12.62 -0.53 18.77
CA LEU A 145 13.19 -0.84 17.45
C LEU A 145 14.50 -1.66 17.52
N GLY A 146 15.15 -1.73 18.68
CA GLY A 146 16.46 -2.38 18.82
C GLY A 146 16.42 -3.91 18.79
N GLY A 147 15.28 -4.53 19.13
CA GLY A 147 15.14 -5.98 19.21
C GLY A 147 14.83 -6.68 17.88
N GLY A 148 14.45 -5.96 16.83
CA GLY A 148 14.01 -6.55 15.56
C GLY A 148 12.68 -7.33 15.63
N GLU A 149 12.01 -7.34 16.78
CA GLU A 149 10.69 -7.95 16.97
C GLU A 149 9.54 -7.05 16.49
N THR A 150 9.84 -5.76 16.26
CA THR A 150 8.90 -4.78 15.74
C THR A 150 9.32 -4.34 14.34
N LEU A 151 8.34 -4.16 13.46
CA LEU A 151 8.54 -3.64 12.12
C LEU A 151 7.68 -2.39 11.95
N PRO A 152 8.27 -1.21 11.69
CA PRO A 152 7.50 -0.03 11.43
C PRO A 152 6.71 -0.20 10.13
N MET A 153 5.39 -0.05 10.23
CA MET A 153 4.48 -0.09 9.08
C MET A 153 4.55 1.19 8.25
N GLY A 154 4.96 2.30 8.86
CA GLY A 154 5.10 3.60 8.23
C GLY A 154 6.05 4.49 9.02
N LEU A 155 6.75 5.37 8.32
CA LEU A 155 7.54 6.46 8.89
C LEU A 155 7.17 7.74 8.14
N PHE A 156 6.91 8.81 8.88
CA PHE A 156 6.56 10.12 8.33
C PHE A 156 7.16 11.20 9.22
N GLU A 157 7.46 12.34 8.62
CA GLU A 157 7.85 13.54 9.35
C GLU A 157 6.57 14.25 9.82
N ASP A 158 6.55 14.67 11.08
CA ASP A 158 5.49 15.51 11.60
C ASP A 158 5.72 16.94 11.12
N THR A 159 4.77 17.48 10.37
CA THR A 159 4.80 18.86 9.89
C THR A 159 3.89 19.67 10.80
N ASP A 160 4.47 20.32 11.81
CA ASP A 160 3.78 21.23 12.74
C ASP A 160 2.86 22.25 12.03
#